data_AF-A0A522DTN2-F1
#
_entry.id   AF-A0A522DTN2-F1
#
_cell.length_a   1.000
_cell.length_b   1.000
_cell.length_c   1.000
_cell.angle_alpha   90.00
_cell.angle_beta   90.00
_cell.angle_gamma   90.00
#
_symmetry.space_group_name_H-M   'P 1'
#
loop_
_entity.id
_entity.type
_entity.pdbx_description
1 polymer ?
#
loop_
_entity_poly.entity_id
_entity_poly.type
_entity_poly.pdbx_seq_one_letter_code
_entity_poly.pdbx_strand_id
1 'polypeptide(L)' 'MADQIGKRLGFAVEEFKADWETYGRRAGIVRNLAMLDTRPDLVIACWDGESKGTAHTMTEARKRGIPVEVIL' A
#
# COMPACT_ATOMS: atom_id res chain seq x y z
N MET A 1 9.51 5.78 -3.00
CA MET A 1 10.50 5.31 -2.00
C MET A 1 10.60 3.79 -1.97
N ALA A 2 9.52 3.06 -1.64
CA ALA A 2 9.54 1.59 -1.66
C ALA A 2 9.90 1.01 -3.05
N ASP A 3 9.33 1.59 -4.11
CA ASP A 3 9.60 1.24 -5.51
C ASP A 3 11.09 1.42 -5.87
N GLN A 4 11.70 2.54 -5.47
CA GLN A 4 13.10 2.87 -5.74
C GLN A 4 14.04 1.91 -5.01
N ILE A 5 13.73 1.60 -3.74
CA ILE A 5 14.51 0.65 -2.94
C ILE A 5 14.40 -0.75 -3.54
N GLY A 6 13.18 -1.18 -3.91
CA GLY A 6 12.95 -2.47 -4.53
C GLY A 6 13.77 -2.65 -5.80
N LYS A 7 13.70 -1.67 -6.71
CA LYS A 7 14.50 -1.64 -7.95
C LYS A 7 16.00 -1.68 -7.66
N ARG A 8 16.49 -0.89 -6.69
CA ARG A 8 17.91 -0.84 -6.31
C ARG A 8 18.42 -2.17 -5.75
N LEU A 9 17.58 -2.91 -5.04
CA LEU A 9 17.91 -4.21 -4.47
C LEU A 9 17.72 -5.37 -5.47
N GLY A 10 17.27 -5.09 -6.71
CA GLY A 10 17.07 -6.10 -7.74
C GLY A 10 15.76 -6.87 -7.63
N PHE A 11 14.80 -6.40 -6.83
CA PHE A 11 13.46 -6.99 -6.79
C PHE A 11 12.66 -6.61 -8.05
N ALA A 12 11.81 -7.52 -8.51
CA ALA A 12 10.74 -7.18 -9.43
C ALA A 12 9.76 -6.24 -8.72
N VAL A 13 9.46 -5.09 -9.33
CA VAL A 13 8.59 -4.07 -8.74
C VAL A 13 7.42 -3.80 -9.67
N GLU A 14 6.22 -4.06 -9.17
CA GLU A 14 4.98 -3.57 -9.75
C GLU A 14 4.56 -2.27 -9.06
N GLU A 15 4.47 -1.18 -9.81
CA GLU A 15 4.21 0.15 -9.27
C GLU A 15 2.75 0.57 -9.51
N PHE A 16 2.06 0.94 -8.44
CA PHE A 16 0.69 1.45 -8.50
C PHE A 16 0.69 2.97 -8.27
N LYS A 17 0.48 3.73 -9.35
CA LYS A 17 0.40 5.19 -9.29
C LYS A 17 -1.01 5.66 -8.91
N ALA A 18 -1.08 6.64 -8.02
CA ALA A 18 -2.35 7.24 -7.65
C ALA A 18 -2.79 8.26 -8.73
N ASP A 19 -4.01 8.09 -9.23
CA ASP A 19 -4.62 9.00 -10.21
C ASP A 19 -5.30 10.19 -9.49
N TRP A 20 -4.50 11.22 -9.22
CA TRP A 20 -4.93 12.44 -8.53
C TRP A 20 -5.83 13.32 -9.39
N GLU A 21 -5.72 13.23 -10.71
CA GLU A 21 -6.53 14.01 -11.65
C GLU A 21 -7.99 13.55 -11.60
N THR A 22 -8.22 12.24 -11.63
CA THR A 22 -9.57 11.67 -11.60
C THR A 22 -10.17 11.66 -10.18
N TYR A 23 -9.40 11.24 -9.17
CA TYR A 23 -9.95 10.93 -7.84
C TYR A 23 -9.63 11.97 -6.76
N GLY A 24 -8.84 13.01 -7.08
CA GLY A 24 -8.45 14.05 -6.13
C GLY A 24 -7.89 13.46 -4.83
N ARG A 25 -8.36 13.97 -3.68
CA ARG A 25 -7.88 13.52 -2.35
C ARG A 25 -8.04 12.02 -2.09
N ARG A 26 -8.94 11.34 -2.81
CA ARG A 26 -9.20 9.90 -2.64
C ARG A 26 -8.24 9.02 -3.45
N ALA A 27 -7.45 9.59 -4.36
CA ALA A 27 -6.57 8.84 -5.26
C ALA A 27 -5.63 7.88 -4.51
N GLY A 28 -5.06 8.34 -3.38
CA GLY A 28 -4.22 7.50 -2.53
C GLY A 28 -4.96 6.27 -1.98
N ILE A 29 -6.20 6.44 -1.51
CA ILE A 29 -7.02 5.35 -0.98
C ILE A 29 -7.41 4.38 -2.10
N VAL A 30 -7.88 4.90 -3.23
CA VAL A 30 -8.28 4.07 -4.40
C VAL A 30 -7.11 3.22 -4.87
N ARG A 31 -5.94 3.83 -5.02
CA ARG A 31 -4.70 3.12 -5.35
C ARG A 31 -4.35 2.06 -4.32
N ASN A 32 -4.44 2.38 -3.03
CA ASN A 32 -4.09 1.43 -1.97
C ASN A 32 -5.01 0.19 -2.00
N LEU A 33 -6.30 0.36 -2.27
CA LEU A 33 -7.23 -0.76 -2.43
C LEU A 33 -6.89 -1.59 -3.66
N ALA A 34 -6.57 -0.96 -4.79
CA ALA A 34 -6.15 -1.68 -6.00
C ALA A 34 -4.91 -2.56 -5.77
N MET A 35 -3.95 -2.12 -4.95
CA MET A 35 -2.80 -2.94 -4.55
C MET A 35 -3.22 -4.17 -3.72
N LEU A 36 -4.27 -4.07 -2.91
CA LEU A 36 -4.77 -5.21 -2.12
C LEU A 36 -5.60 -6.18 -2.96
N ASP A 37 -6.23 -5.68 -4.02
CA ASP A 37 -7.06 -6.49 -4.90
C ASP A 37 -6.23 -7.47 -5.76
N THR A 38 -4.92 -7.26 -5.88
CA THR A 38 -3.98 -8.25 -6.44
C THR A 38 -3.76 -9.46 -5.54
N ARG A 39 -4.26 -9.42 -4.29
CA ARG A 39 -4.12 -10.46 -3.26
C ARG A 39 -2.67 -10.82 -2.94
N PRO A 40 -1.87 -9.86 -2.43
CA PRO A 40 -0.54 -10.16 -1.96
C PRO A 40 -0.57 -11.13 -0.77
N ASP A 41 0.48 -11.92 -0.62
CA ASP A 41 0.63 -12.86 0.51
C ASP A 41 0.88 -12.13 1.85
N LEU A 42 1.44 -10.93 1.80
CA LEU A 42 1.80 -10.12 2.98
C LEU A 42 1.78 -8.63 2.64
N VAL A 43 1.29 -7.82 3.58
CA VAL A 43 1.45 -6.36 3.56
C VAL A 43 2.46 -5.95 4.63
N ILE A 44 3.54 -5.30 4.20
CA ILE A 44 4.49 -4.62 5.10
C ILE A 44 4.13 -3.14 5.12
N ALA A 45 3.63 -2.67 6.26
CA ALA A 45 3.19 -1.30 6.46
C ALA A 45 4.26 -0.49 7.20
N CYS A 46 4.90 0.46 6.52
CA CYS A 46 5.69 1.52 7.16
C CYS A 46 4.72 2.52 7.83
N TRP A 47 4.45 2.37 9.13
CA TRP A 47 3.45 3.17 9.83
C TRP A 47 4.00 3.81 11.10
N ASP A 48 3.86 5.12 11.18
CA ASP A 48 4.23 5.98 12.30
C ASP A 48 3.23 5.95 13.48
N GLY A 49 2.09 5.28 13.32
CA GLY A 49 1.00 5.27 14.30
C GLY A 49 -0.04 6.38 14.08
N GLU A 50 0.20 7.32 13.17
CA GLU A 50 -0.67 8.50 12.97
C GLU A 50 -1.30 8.55 11.57
N SER A 51 -0.63 8.03 10.55
CA SER A 51 -1.12 8.08 9.17
C SER A 51 -2.45 7.35 9.01
N LYS A 52 -3.53 8.12 8.85
CA LYS A 52 -4.89 7.61 8.64
C LYS A 52 -5.01 6.77 7.36
N GLY A 53 -4.26 7.13 6.31
CA GLY A 53 -4.26 6.39 5.05
C GLY A 53 -3.60 5.01 5.18
N THR A 54 -2.50 4.93 5.91
CA THR A 54 -1.83 3.66 6.22
C THR A 54 -2.72 2.80 7.12
N ALA A 55 -3.28 3.39 8.19
CA ALA A 55 -4.25 2.72 9.07
C ALA A 55 -5.42 2.10 8.29
N HIS A 56 -6.05 2.88 7.40
CA HIS A 56 -7.13 2.39 6.55
C HIS A 56 -6.69 1.19 5.68
N THR A 57 -5.52 1.26 5.07
CA THR A 57 -5.00 0.20 4.20
C THR A 57 -4.76 -1.10 4.98
N MET A 58 -4.21 -1.00 6.19
CA MET A 58 -4.02 -2.16 7.07
C MET A 58 -5.34 -2.79 7.49
N THR A 59 -6.35 -1.98 7.85
CA THR A 59 -7.70 -2.47 8.16
C THR A 59 -8.29 -3.23 6.98
N GLU A 60 -8.16 -2.69 5.77
CA GLU A 60 -8.71 -3.28 4.55
C GLU A 60 -7.97 -4.56 4.12
N ALA A 61 -6.66 -4.65 4.37
CA ALA A 61 -5.87 -5.87 4.16
C ALA A 61 -6.33 -6.98 5.11
N ARG A 62 -6.47 -6.67 6.42
CA ARG A 62 -6.95 -7.63 7.43
C ARG A 62 -8.35 -8.16 7.11
N LYS A 63 -9.26 -7.30 6.63
CA LYS A 63 -10.60 -7.72 6.17
C LYS A 63 -10.55 -8.70 5.00
N ARG A 64 -9.55 -8.59 4.13
CA ARG A 64 -9.32 -9.50 2.99
C ARG A 64 -8.59 -10.79 3.40
N GLY A 65 -8.25 -10.95 4.69
CA GLY A 65 -7.48 -12.09 5.18
C GLY A 65 -5.99 -12.02 4.85
N ILE A 66 -5.48 -10.86 4.43
CA ILE A 66 -4.07 -10.66 4.11
C ILE A 66 -3.32 -10.31 5.41
N PRO A 67 -2.28 -11.06 5.78
CA PRO A 67 -1.40 -10.74 6.90
C PRO A 67 -0.79 -9.33 6.77
N VAL A 68 -0.66 -8.64 7.90
CA VAL A 68 -0.06 -7.29 7.95
C VAL A 68 1.03 -7.26 9.00
N GLU A 69 2.24 -6.90 8.59
CA GLU A 69 3.35 -6.56 9.47
C GLU A 69 3.57 -5.05 9.48
N VAL A 70 3.77 -4.47 10.67
CA VAL A 70 4.02 -3.03 10.83
C VAL A 70 5.49 -2.83 11.14
N ILE A 71 6.14 -1.97 10.36
CA ILE A 71 7.53 -1.56 10.55
C ILE A 71 7.60 -0.04 10.70
N LEU A 72 8.55 0.43 11.52
CA LEU A 72 8.84 1.85 11.79
C LEU A 72 10.06 2.29 11.00
#